data_AF-A0A6L5F3E3-F1
#
_entry.id   AF-A0A6L5F3E3-F1
#
_cell.length_a   1.000
_cell.length_b   1.000
_cell.length_c   1.000
_cell.angle_alpha   90.00
_cell.angle_beta   90.00
_cell.angle_gamma   90.00
#
_symmetry.space_group_name_H-M   'P 1'
#
loop_
_entity.id
_entity.type
_entity.pdbx_description
1 polymer ?
#
loop_
_entity_poly.entity_id
_entity_poly.type
_entity_poly.pdbx_seq_one_letter_code
_entity_poly.pdbx_strand_id
1 'polypeptide(L)'
;MSPSATAPTPATHVDPKTMRNAMGRFATGVAVVTTAADGQPHGMTVNSLTSVSLEPPLLLVCLTIGARSTDAITEAGRFAVNILSSRQEPLALRFARPGEDHF
;
A
#
# COMPACT_ATOMS: atom_id res chain seq x y z
N MET A 1 -43.17 -21.16 -10.66
CA MET A 1 -42.62 -19.85 -11.08
C MET A 1 -41.12 -19.91 -10.84
N SER A 2 -40.34 -20.11 -11.90
CA SER A 2 -38.87 -20.17 -11.81
C SER A 2 -38.30 -18.75 -11.72
N PRO A 3 -37.32 -18.48 -10.84
CA PRO A 3 -36.68 -17.18 -10.79
C PRO A 3 -35.85 -16.98 -12.06
N SER A 4 -36.19 -15.95 -12.83
CA SER A 4 -35.41 -15.51 -13.99
C SER A 4 -34.07 -14.98 -13.47
N ALA A 5 -32.98 -15.70 -13.73
CA ALA A 5 -31.64 -15.25 -13.40
C ALA A 5 -31.27 -14.05 -14.28
N THR A 6 -31.24 -12.86 -13.70
CA THR A 6 -30.76 -11.64 -14.34
C THR A 6 -29.30 -11.85 -14.76
N ALA A 7 -29.02 -11.74 -16.06
CA ALA A 7 -27.66 -11.79 -16.57
C ALA A 7 -26.78 -10.71 -15.89
N PRO A 8 -25.53 -11.01 -15.52
CA PRO A 8 -24.65 -10.04 -14.90
C PRO A 8 -24.47 -8.83 -15.82
N THR A 9 -24.79 -7.64 -15.31
CA THR A 9 -24.54 -6.39 -16.03
C THR A 9 -23.05 -6.30 -16.35
N PRO A 10 -22.64 -5.99 -17.59
CA PRO A 10 -21.23 -5.90 -17.95
C PRO A 10 -20.56 -4.87 -17.04
N ALA A 11 -19.51 -5.31 -16.34
CA ALA A 11 -18.75 -4.46 -15.43
C ALA A 11 -18.24 -3.24 -16.21
N THR A 12 -18.68 -2.06 -15.82
CA THR A 12 -18.29 -0.82 -16.48
C THR A 12 -16.79 -0.62 -16.25
N HIS A 13 -16.01 -0.53 -17.33
CA HIS A 13 -14.57 -0.29 -17.23
C HIS A 13 -14.31 1.09 -16.63
N VAL A 14 -13.79 1.14 -15.40
CA VAL A 14 -13.42 2.39 -14.74
C VAL A 14 -12.04 2.82 -15.22
N ASP A 15 -11.94 4.02 -15.80
CA ASP A 15 -10.66 4.61 -16.19
C ASP A 15 -9.72 4.76 -14.96
N PRO A 16 -8.48 4.25 -15.01
CA PRO A 16 -7.54 4.30 -13.87
C PRO A 16 -7.25 5.71 -13.37
N LYS A 17 -7.21 6.72 -14.25
CA LYS A 17 -6.98 8.11 -13.84
C LYS A 17 -8.17 8.65 -13.06
N THR A 18 -9.39 8.34 -13.50
CA THR A 18 -10.63 8.68 -12.80
C THR A 18 -10.68 8.06 -11.42
N MET A 19 -10.36 6.76 -11.29
CA MET A 19 -10.29 6.09 -9.99
C MET A 19 -9.23 6.73 -9.07
N ARG A 20 -8.02 7.00 -9.59
CA ARG A 20 -6.95 7.66 -8.83
C ARG A 20 -7.37 9.04 -8.32
N ASN A 21 -8.01 9.83 -9.17
CA ASN A 21 -8.50 11.17 -8.81
C ASN A 21 -9.61 11.10 -7.75
N ALA A 22 -10.50 10.11 -7.83
CA ALA A 22 -11.55 9.90 -6.84
C ALA A 22 -10.94 9.53 -5.47
N MET A 23 -10.01 8.58 -5.44
CA MET A 23 -9.34 8.16 -4.20
C MET A 23 -8.45 9.26 -3.62
N GLY A 24 -7.84 10.11 -4.45
CA GLY A 24 -7.05 11.25 -4.00
C GLY A 24 -7.84 12.31 -3.21
N ARG A 25 -9.19 12.24 -3.22
CA ARG A 25 -10.04 13.11 -2.39
C ARG A 25 -10.13 12.65 -0.93
N PHE A 26 -9.81 11.38 -0.64
CA PHE A 26 -9.80 10.86 0.72
C PHE A 26 -8.41 11.07 1.33
N ALA A 27 -8.29 12.09 2.19
CA ALA A 27 -7.04 12.43 2.84
C ALA A 27 -6.59 11.32 3.80
N THR A 28 -5.32 10.94 3.74
CA THR A 28 -4.70 9.95 4.62
C THR A 28 -3.37 10.47 5.18
N GLY A 29 -2.86 9.82 6.23
CA GLY A 29 -1.47 9.95 6.62
C GLY A 29 -0.54 9.27 5.62
N VAL A 30 0.76 9.53 5.75
CA VAL A 30 1.82 8.88 4.96
C VAL A 30 2.69 8.05 5.89
N ALA A 31 3.06 6.86 5.46
CA ALA A 31 3.99 6.00 6.17
C ALA A 31 5.03 5.40 5.22
N VAL A 32 6.15 4.94 5.79
CA VAL A 32 7.11 4.07 5.08
C VAL A 32 7.03 2.69 5.71
N VAL A 33 6.74 1.68 4.89
CA VAL A 33 6.87 0.28 5.27
C VAL A 33 8.31 -0.13 5.04
N THR A 34 8.95 -0.75 6.03
CA THR A 34 10.35 -1.19 5.94
C THR A 34 10.51 -2.65 6.36
N THR A 35 11.49 -3.33 5.78
CA THR A 35 11.94 -4.65 6.21
C THR A 35 13.43 -4.81 5.96
N ALA A 36 13.99 -5.95 6.36
CA ALA A 36 15.32 -6.38 5.95
C ALA A 36 15.28 -7.84 5.50
N ALA A 37 15.77 -8.10 4.29
CA ALA A 37 15.94 -9.43 3.71
C ALA A 37 17.44 -9.62 3.40
N ASP A 38 18.02 -10.75 3.79
CA ASP A 38 19.47 -11.03 3.67
C ASP A 38 20.40 -9.91 4.18
N GLY A 39 19.97 -9.21 5.23
CA GLY A 39 20.72 -8.09 5.83
C GLY A 39 20.65 -6.79 5.03
N GLN A 40 19.94 -6.74 3.89
CA GLN A 40 19.72 -5.54 3.11
C GLN A 40 18.40 -4.86 3.50
N PRO A 41 18.39 -3.54 3.75
CA PRO A 41 17.17 -2.81 4.08
C PRO A 41 16.33 -2.53 2.83
N HIS A 42 15.01 -2.75 2.96
CA HIS A 42 14.03 -2.45 1.93
C HIS A 42 12.92 -1.58 2.50
N GLY A 43 12.34 -0.73 1.66
CA GLY A 43 11.17 0.04 2.07
C GLY A 43 10.40 0.66 0.93
N MET A 44 9.20 1.12 1.21
CA MET A 44 8.37 1.87 0.28
C MET A 44 7.41 2.80 1.01
N THR A 45 7.12 3.94 0.38
CA THR A 45 6.10 4.87 0.86
C THR A 45 4.71 4.31 0.56
N VAL A 46 3.84 4.35 1.57
CA VAL A 46 2.42 3.95 1.46
C VAL A 46 1.52 5.00 2.10
N ASN A 47 0.29 5.08 1.59
CA ASN A 47 -0.77 5.87 2.19
C ASN A 47 -2.07 5.05 2.38
N SER A 48 -1.97 3.72 2.24
CA SER A 48 -3.05 2.72 2.36
C SER A 48 -3.19 2.13 3.77
N LEU A 49 -2.45 2.66 4.76
CA LEU A 49 -2.42 2.18 6.14
C LEU A 49 -3.80 2.31 6.81
N THR A 50 -4.30 1.20 7.37
CA THR A 50 -5.58 1.16 8.08
C THR A 50 -5.45 0.33 9.36
N SER A 51 -5.99 0.84 10.48
CA SER A 51 -6.16 0.06 11.72
C SER A 51 -7.31 -0.93 11.55
N VAL A 52 -7.11 -2.21 11.90
CA VAL A 52 -8.09 -3.28 11.69
C VAL A 52 -8.70 -3.79 12.99
N SER A 53 -7.88 -4.06 13.99
CA SER A 53 -8.33 -4.55 15.29
C SER A 53 -7.42 -4.07 16.40
N LEU A 54 -7.98 -3.90 17.60
CA LEU A 54 -7.23 -3.62 18.83
C LEU A 54 -6.86 -4.91 19.57
N GLU A 55 -7.70 -5.94 19.47
CA GLU A 55 -7.49 -7.24 20.10
C GLU A 55 -7.92 -8.37 19.14
N PRO A 56 -6.98 -9.16 18.59
CA PRO A 56 -5.54 -8.90 18.62
C PRO A 56 -5.19 -7.59 17.87
N PRO A 57 -4.06 -6.94 18.18
CA PRO A 57 -3.65 -5.70 17.51
C PRO A 57 -3.29 -5.98 16.04
N LEU A 58 -4.11 -5.47 15.12
CA LEU A 58 -3.96 -5.70 13.68
C LEU A 58 -4.04 -4.39 12.90
N LEU A 59 -3.21 -4.29 11.86
CA LEU A 59 -3.25 -3.26 10.83
C LEU A 59 -3.20 -3.88 9.44
N LEU A 60 -3.55 -3.10 8.43
CA LEU A 60 -3.47 -3.47 7.03
C LEU A 60 -2.73 -2.39 6.24
N VAL A 61 -1.88 -2.84 5.31
CA VAL A 61 -1.26 -2.01 4.27
C VAL A 61 -1.40 -2.74 2.93
N CYS A 62 -1.67 -2.01 1.86
CA CYS A 62 -1.69 -2.56 0.51
C CYS A 62 -0.38 -2.20 -0.19
N LEU A 63 0.34 -3.21 -0.67
CA LEU A 63 1.62 -3.06 -1.36
C LEU A 63 1.47 -3.29 -2.87
N THR A 64 2.33 -2.67 -3.65
CA THR A 64 2.36 -2.87 -5.11
C THR A 64 2.91 -4.26 -5.44
N ILE A 65 2.16 -5.02 -6.25
CA ILE A 65 2.61 -6.33 -6.77
C ILE A 65 3.85 -6.13 -7.65
N GLY A 66 4.87 -6.99 -7.46
CA GLY A 66 6.10 -6.96 -8.24
C GLY A 66 7.08 -5.84 -7.86
N ALA A 67 6.82 -5.11 -6.78
CA ALA A 67 7.82 -4.21 -6.22
C ALA A 67 8.83 -5.01 -5.37
N ARG A 68 10.12 -4.73 -5.52
CA ARG A 68 11.21 -5.39 -4.75
C ARG A 68 10.94 -5.39 -3.24
N SER A 69 10.42 -4.29 -2.69
CA SER A 69 10.10 -4.22 -1.25
C SER A 69 8.96 -5.18 -0.87
N THR A 70 8.00 -5.45 -1.76
CA THR A 70 6.93 -6.44 -1.53
C THR A 70 7.49 -7.86 -1.46
N ASP A 71 8.42 -8.19 -2.37
CA ASP A 71 9.09 -9.49 -2.38
C ASP A 71 9.93 -9.66 -1.10
N ALA A 72 10.73 -8.65 -0.75
CA ALA A 72 11.52 -8.64 0.49
C ALA A 72 10.68 -8.76 1.76
N ILE A 73 9.49 -8.13 1.81
CA ILE A 73 8.57 -8.24 2.96
C ILE A 73 8.03 -9.66 3.07
N THR A 74 7.68 -10.26 1.93
CA THR A 74 7.17 -11.63 1.86
C THR A 74 8.22 -12.63 2.32
N GLU A 75 9.46 -12.47 1.85
CA GLU A 75 10.60 -13.32 2.21
C GLU A 75 10.99 -13.17 3.69
N ALA A 76 11.08 -11.94 4.20
CA ALA A 76 11.47 -11.68 5.58
C ALA A 76 10.40 -12.12 6.60
N GLY A 77 9.13 -12.22 6.20
CA GLY A 77 8.00 -12.58 7.08
C GLY A 77 7.70 -11.54 8.17
N ARG A 78 8.31 -10.37 8.11
CA ARG A 78 8.16 -9.27 9.08
C ARG A 78 8.37 -7.92 8.39
N PHE A 79 7.78 -6.88 8.96
CA PHE A 79 7.97 -5.50 8.52
C PHE A 79 7.70 -4.53 9.67
N ALA A 80 8.09 -3.28 9.50
CA ALA A 80 7.75 -2.16 10.36
C ALA A 80 7.00 -1.08 9.57
N VAL A 81 6.15 -0.32 10.27
CA VAL A 81 5.41 0.83 9.72
C VAL A 81 5.88 2.09 10.40
N ASN A 82 6.46 3.01 9.63
CA ASN A 82 6.97 4.29 10.12
C ASN A 82 6.02 5.39 9.69
N ILE A 83 5.17 5.88 10.59
CA ILE A 83 4.25 7.00 10.30
C ILE A 83 5.05 8.30 10.24
N LEU A 84 4.92 9.05 9.14
CA LEU A 84 5.74 10.23 8.89
C LEU A 84 5.05 11.51 9.35
N SER A 85 5.86 12.45 9.83
CA SER A 85 5.43 13.84 10.05
C SER A 85 5.53 14.67 8.75
N SER A 86 4.88 15.83 8.73
CA SER A 86 4.95 16.76 7.57
C SER A 86 6.37 17.21 7.23
N ARG A 87 7.28 17.26 8.23
CA ARG A 87 8.69 17.63 8.02
C ARG A 87 9.49 16.56 7.27
N GLN A 88 8.95 15.36 7.11
CA GLN A 88 9.59 14.21 6.46
C GLN A 88 9.08 13.97 5.05
N GLU A 89 8.45 14.97 4.42
CA GLU A 89 8.09 14.92 2.99
C GLU A 89 9.26 14.50 2.08
N PRO A 90 10.50 14.99 2.27
CA PRO A 90 11.63 14.53 1.45
C PRO A 90 11.90 13.01 1.59
N LEU A 91 11.68 12.45 2.78
CA LEU A 91 11.83 11.02 3.03
C LEU A 91 10.72 10.22 2.35
N ALA A 92 9.47 10.68 2.46
CA ALA A 92 8.34 10.08 1.76
C ALA A 92 8.58 10.03 0.24
N LEU A 93 9.12 11.11 -0.34
CA LEU A 93 9.44 11.18 -1.76
C LEU A 93 10.62 10.27 -2.13
N ARG A 94 11.65 10.14 -1.29
CA ARG A 94 12.78 9.20 -1.51
C ARG A 94 12.27 7.77 -1.64
N PHE A 95 11.41 7.33 -0.73
CA PHE A 95 10.86 5.96 -0.67
C PHE A 95 9.69 5.70 -1.64
N ALA A 96 9.19 6.71 -2.34
CA ALA A 96 8.15 6.57 -3.36
C ALA A 96 8.71 6.36 -4.78
N ARG A 97 10.00 6.64 -4.99
CA ARG A 97 10.66 6.49 -6.30
C ARG A 97 11.05 5.03 -6.53
N PRO A 98 11.03 4.53 -7.77
CA PRO A 98 11.70 3.27 -8.12
C PRO A 98 13.21 3.42 -7.97
N GLY A 99 13.90 2.41 -7.43
CA GLY A 99 15.36 2.44 -7.26
C GLY A 99 15.89 1.36 -6.34
N GLU A 100 17.21 1.37 -6.10
CA GLU A 100 17.90 0.42 -5.20
C GLU A 100 18.60 1.14 -4.03
N ASP A 101 18.50 2.47 -3.93
CA ASP A 101 19.16 3.27 -2.89
C ASP A 101 18.17 4.23 -2.21
N HIS A 102 17.44 3.68 -1.24
CA HIS A 102 16.50 4.45 -0.40
C HIS A 102 16.99 4.67 1.03
N PHE A 103 18.05 3.98 1.45
CA PHE A 103 18.55 3.99 2.83
C PHE A 103 19.82 4.83 2.94
#